data_AF-A0A9E1YBB9-F1
#
_entry.id   AF-A0A9E1YBB9-F1
#
_cell.length_a   1.000
_cell.length_b   1.000
_cell.length_c   1.000
_cell.angle_alpha   90.00
_cell.angle_beta   90.00
_cell.angle_gamma   90.00
#
_symmetry.space_group_name_H-M   'P 1'
#
loop_
_entity.id
_entity.type
_entity.pdbx_description
1 polymer ?
#
loop_
_entity_poly.entity_id
_entity_poly.type
_entity_poly.pdbx_seq_one_letter_code
_entity_poly.pdbx_strand_id
1 'polypeptide(L)' 'MLGKQDLMSYFASQLHVTIGELRADGLFSLNNTSCSGICDQGLAGLVNGHALTVSVDSSHLDNLRHLL' A
#
# COMPACT_ATOMS: atom_id res chain seq x y z
N MET A 1 2.37 4.42 14.12
CA MET A 1 1.76 5.30 13.10
C MET A 1 0.27 5.04 13.13
N LEU A 2 -0.51 6.06 13.51
CA LEU A 2 -1.97 5.93 13.68
C LEU A 2 -2.61 5.53 12.33
N GLY A 3 -3.52 4.55 12.33
CA GLY A 3 -4.21 4.07 11.11
C GLY A 3 -3.42 3.12 10.20
N LYS A 4 -2.12 2.87 10.46
CA LYS A 4 -1.30 1.99 9.59
C LYS A 4 -1.83 0.54 9.55
N GLN A 5 -2.16 -0.03 10.71
CA GLN A 5 -2.65 -1.42 10.78
C GLN A 5 -3.95 -1.61 10.00
N ASP A 6 -4.90 -0.68 10.17
CA ASP A 6 -6.20 -0.74 9.50
C ASP A 6 -6.02 -0.64 7.99
N LEU A 7 -5.15 0.26 7.54
CA LEU A 7 -4.90 0.48 6.13
C LEU A 7 -4.12 -0.68 5.47
N MET A 8 -3.14 -1.25 6.17
CA MET A 8 -2.47 -2.47 5.74
C MET A 8 -3.46 -3.64 5.58
N SER A 9 -4.40 -3.78 6.52
CA SER A 9 -5.42 -4.83 6.48
C SER A 9 -6.41 -4.60 5.34
N TYR A 10 -6.82 -3.34 5.13
CA TYR A 10 -7.66 -2.94 4.01
C TYR A 10 -6.97 -3.24 2.67
N PHE A 11 -5.71 -2.87 2.49
CA PHE A 11 -4.95 -3.14 1.26
C PHE A 11 -4.75 -4.63 1.01
N ALA A 12 -4.40 -5.41 2.04
CA ALA A 12 -4.30 -6.86 1.93
C ALA A 12 -5.61 -7.49 1.45
N SER A 13 -6.74 -7.03 2.01
CA SER A 13 -8.08 -7.48 1.63
C SER A 13 -8.44 -7.13 0.19
N GLN A 14 -8.19 -5.88 -0.24
CA GLN A 14 -8.57 -5.42 -1.58
C GLN A 14 -7.67 -6.01 -2.68
N LEU A 15 -6.37 -6.11 -2.43
CA LEU A 15 -5.40 -6.67 -3.37
C LEU A 15 -5.36 -8.20 -3.36
N HIS A 16 -6.09 -8.85 -2.45
CA HIS A 16 -6.12 -10.30 -2.27
C HIS A 16 -4.70 -10.88 -2.07
N VAL A 17 -3.92 -10.26 -1.20
CA VAL A 17 -2.53 -10.64 -0.90
C VAL A 17 -2.31 -10.74 0.60
N THR A 18 -1.58 -11.77 1.05
CA THR A 18 -1.12 -11.86 2.43
C THR A 18 0.01 -10.87 2.66
N ILE A 19 -0.02 -10.15 3.79
CA ILE A 19 1.07 -9.23 4.16
C ILE A 19 2.37 -10.02 4.30
N GLY A 20 3.41 -9.59 3.59
CA GLY A 20 4.72 -10.24 3.57
C GLY A 20 4.88 -11.33 2.51
N GLU A 21 3.84 -11.63 1.72
CA GLU A 21 3.90 -12.63 0.67
C GLU A 21 3.68 -12.01 -0.73
N LEU A 22 4.07 -12.77 -1.74
CA LEU A 22 3.72 -12.52 -3.14
C LEU A 22 2.39 -13.23 -3.43
N ARG A 23 1.45 -12.53 -4.07
CA ARG A 23 0.17 -13.10 -4.51
C ARG A 23 0.40 -14.28 -5.46
N ALA A 24 -0.54 -15.23 -5.50
CA ALA A 24 -0.42 -16.46 -6.28
C ALA A 24 -0.15 -16.28 -7.78
N ASP A 25 -0.54 -15.14 -8.36
CA ASP A 25 -0.30 -14.79 -9.76
C ASP A 25 1.04 -14.08 -10.01
N GLY A 26 1.80 -13.78 -8.96
CA GLY A 26 3.11 -13.15 -9.05
C GLY A 26 3.10 -11.64 -9.28
N LEU A 27 1.94 -10.98 -9.24
CA LEU A 27 1.81 -9.57 -9.64
C LEU A 27 1.92 -8.58 -8.48
N PHE A 28 1.47 -8.94 -7.28
CA PHE A 28 1.43 -8.03 -6.13
C PHE A 28 2.13 -8.63 -4.92
N SER A 29 2.94 -7.81 -4.25
CA SER A 29 3.41 -8.05 -2.88
C SER A 29 3.12 -6.82 -2.03
N LEU A 30 2.77 -7.04 -0.76
CA LEU A 30 2.46 -5.96 0.18
C LEU A 30 3.27 -6.17 1.45
N ASN A 31 4.09 -5.20 1.82
CA ASN A 31 4.90 -5.28 3.04
C ASN A 31 5.12 -3.90 3.67
N ASN A 32 5.52 -3.90 4.93
CA ASN A 32 6.06 -2.71 5.58
C ASN A 32 7.45 -2.41 5.02
N THR A 33 7.77 -1.12 4.94
CA THR A 33 9.12 -0.62 4.65
C THR A 33 9.59 0.28 5.80
N SER A 34 10.89 0.52 5.88
CA SER A 34 11.50 1.46 6.82
C SER A 34 11.06 2.90 6.53
N CYS A 35 11.41 3.84 7.42
CA CYS A 35 11.12 5.26 7.20
C CYS A 35 11.70 5.73 5.86
N SER A 36 10.82 6.17 4.95
CA SER A 36 11.15 6.68 3.62
C SER A 36 11.37 8.20 3.59
N GLY A 37 11.25 8.88 4.75
CA GLY A 37 11.45 10.33 4.87
C GLY A 37 10.26 11.19 4.41
N ILE A 38 9.08 10.60 4.19
CA ILE A 38 7.89 11.27 3.64
C ILE A 38 6.87 11.60 4.75
N CYS A 39 7.37 12.03 5.91
CA CYS A 39 6.55 12.17 7.13
C CYS A 39 5.57 13.36 7.09
N ASP A 40 5.85 14.37 6.27
CA ASP A 40 5.05 15.58 6.08
C ASP A 40 3.86 15.39 5.14
N GLN A 41 3.80 14.26 4.42
CA GLN A 41 2.71 13.93 3.48
C GLN A 41 1.64 13.00 4.09
N GLY A 42 1.68 12.76 5.39
CA GLY A 42 0.71 11.91 6.09
C GLY A 42 0.98 10.42 5.90
N LEU A 43 -0.06 9.63 5.64
CA LEU A 43 0.07 8.18 5.51
C LEU A 43 0.72 7.84 4.17
N ALA A 44 2.00 7.49 4.21
CA ALA A 44 2.85 7.30 3.05
C ALA A 44 3.04 5.81 2.71
N GLY A 45 2.99 5.48 1.41
CA GLY A 45 3.28 4.16 0.87
C GLY A 45 4.19 4.25 -0.35
N LEU A 46 4.81 3.13 -0.72
CA LEU A 46 5.61 3.02 -1.94
C LEU A 46 5.00 1.96 -2.86
N VAL A 47 4.94 2.23 -4.16
CA VAL A 47 4.63 1.24 -5.20
C VAL A 47 5.84 1.14 -6.11
N ASN A 48 6.50 -0.03 -6.15
CA ASN A 48 7.71 -0.25 -6.95
C ASN A 48 8.81 0.81 -6.73
N GLY A 49 8.95 1.31 -5.49
CA GLY A 49 9.92 2.36 -5.13
C GLY A 49 9.45 3.80 -5.37
N HIS A 50 8.28 4.00 -5.98
CA HIS A 50 7.70 5.32 -6.18
C HIS A 50 6.83 5.72 -4.99
N ALA A 51 7.07 6.93 -4.48
CA ALA A 51 6.28 7.51 -3.41
C ALA A 51 4.84 7.77 -3.84
N LEU A 52 3.88 7.25 -3.07
CA LEU A 52 2.49 7.69 -3.13
C LEU A 52 2.39 8.99 -2.33
N THR A 53 2.41 10.12 -3.03
CA THR A 53 2.44 11.48 -2.45
C THR A 53 1.07 12.08 -2.18
N VAL A 54 -0.01 11.32 -2.45
CA VAL A 54 -1.37 11.70 -2.10
C VAL A 54 -1.76 10.87 -0.87
N SER A 55 -2.52 11.47 0.06
CA SER A 55 -2.96 10.78 1.28
C SER A 55 -3.48 9.39 0.91
N VAL A 56 -2.77 8.37 1.40
CA VAL A 56 -3.13 6.99 1.13
C VAL A 56 -4.37 6.71 1.99
N ASP A 57 -5.52 6.66 1.34
CA ASP A 57 -6.82 6.34 1.90
C ASP A 57 -7.51 5.25 1.04
N SER A 58 -8.71 4.84 1.40
CA SER A 58 -9.42 3.77 0.71
C SER A 58 -9.69 4.04 -0.78
N SER A 59 -9.79 5.32 -1.18
CA SER A 59 -10.07 5.73 -2.56
C SER A 59 -8.88 5.52 -3.51
N HIS A 60 -7.67 5.31 -2.99
CA HIS A 60 -6.48 5.14 -3.84
C HIS A 60 -6.45 3.81 -4.59
N LEU A 61 -7.04 2.76 -4.02
CA LEU A 61 -7.06 1.46 -4.67
C LEU A 61 -7.91 1.46 -5.95
N ASP A 62 -8.95 2.28 -6.00
CA ASP A 62 -9.75 2.47 -7.21
C ASP A 62 -8.90 3.03 -8.35
N ASN A 63 -7.98 3.95 -8.04
CA ASN A 63 -7.05 4.50 -9.00
C ASN A 63 -5.98 3.50 -9.42
N LEU A 64 -5.62 2.50 -8.62
CA LEU A 64 -4.66 1.46 -9.01
C LEU A 64 -5.32 0.30 -9.78
N ARG A 65 -6.66 0.27 -9.86
CA ARG A 65 -7.41 -0.80 -10.55
C ARG A 65 -7.10 -0.94 -12.02
N HIS A 66 -6.63 0.12 -12.69
CA HIS A 66 -6.22 0.03 -14.11
C HIS A 66 -4.86 -0.67 -14.31
N LEU A 67 -4.15 -0.99 -13.23
CA LEU A 67 -2.90 -1.76 -13.23
C LEU A 67 -3.13 -3.24 -12.86
N LEU A 68 -4.39 -3.64 -12.60
CA LEU A 68 -4.87 -5.02 -12.40
C LEU A 68 -5.49 -5.54 -13.69
#